data_AF-A4F9Y7-F1
#
_entry.id   AF-A4F9Y7-F1
#
_cell.length_a   1.000
_cell.length_b   1.000
_cell.length_c   1.000
_cell.angle_alpha   90.00
_cell.angle_beta   90.00
_cell.angle_gamma   90.00
#
_symmetry.space_group_name_H-M   'P 1'
#
loop_
_entity.id
_entity.type
_entity.pdbx_description
1 polymer ?
#
loop_
_entity_poly.entity_id
_entity_poly.type
_entity_poly.pdbx_seq_one_letter_code
_entity_poly.pdbx_strand_id
1 'polypeptide(L)' 'MVLGAAERITVEEALRAVTIDAAWQLRSEHEVGSVEVGKQADFVVLSADPRAVEPEEIGDIEVLRTYLSGRPTS' A
#
# COMPACT_ATOMS: atom_id res chain seq x y z
N MET A 1 13.43 -17.43 13.52
CA MET A 1 13.63 -16.38 14.54
C MET A 1 13.20 -15.07 13.92
N VAL A 2 12.35 -14.31 14.60
CA VAL A 2 11.96 -12.96 14.18
C VAL A 2 13.04 -12.00 14.66
N LEU A 3 13.59 -11.18 13.76
CA LEU A 3 14.49 -10.10 14.14
C LEU A 3 13.66 -8.88 14.59
N GLY A 4 13.98 -8.29 15.74
CA GLY A 4 13.33 -7.05 16.18
C GLY A 4 11.82 -7.16 16.40
N ALA A 5 11.38 -8.11 17.23
CA ALA A 5 9.95 -8.33 17.45
C ALA A 5 9.24 -7.12 18.10
N ALA A 6 9.97 -6.28 18.83
CA ALA A 6 9.44 -5.07 19.46
C ALA A 6 9.27 -3.91 18.46
N GLU A 7 10.02 -3.93 17.35
CA GLU A 7 9.97 -2.95 16.27
C GLU A 7 8.92 -3.28 15.20
N ARG A 8 8.20 -4.41 15.35
CA ARG A 8 7.13 -4.78 14.43
C ARG A 8 6.00 -3.76 14.47
N ILE A 9 5.61 -3.33 13.28
CA ILE A 9 4.42 -2.52 13.06
C ILE A 9 3.24 -3.42 12.67
N THR A 10 2.04 -2.93 12.89
CA THR A 10 0.79 -3.55 12.43
C THR A 10 0.66 -3.45 10.91
N VAL A 11 -0.21 -4.29 10.32
CA VAL A 11 -0.53 -4.22 8.87
C VAL A 11 -1.09 -2.84 8.49
N GLU A 12 -1.92 -2.23 9.33
CA GLU A 12 -2.46 -0.90 9.07
C GLU A 12 -1.37 0.17 9.06
N GLU A 13 -0.46 0.14 10.04
CA GLU A 13 0.69 1.05 10.06
C GLU A 13 1.57 0.87 8.83
N ALA A 14 1.83 -0.37 8.42
CA ALA A 14 2.60 -0.66 7.21
C ALA A 14 1.93 -0.10 5.94
N LEU A 15 0.62 -0.35 5.77
CA LEU A 15 -0.16 0.15 4.63
C LEU A 15 -0.15 1.69 4.59
N ARG A 16 -0.34 2.35 5.73
CA ARG A 16 -0.29 3.81 5.81
C ARG A 16 1.10 4.37 5.52
N ALA A 17 2.13 3.73 6.08
CA ALA A 17 3.53 4.13 5.91
C ALA A 17 3.94 4.17 4.44
N VAL A 18 3.44 3.27 3.61
CA VAL A 18 3.72 3.21 2.16
C VAL A 18 2.66 3.89 1.28
N THR A 19 1.67 4.56 1.88
CA THR A 19 0.62 5.29 1.15
C THR A 19 0.48 6.72 1.65
N ILE A 20 -0.48 6.98 2.54
CA ILE A 20 -0.86 8.33 2.95
C ILE A 20 0.23 9.02 3.77
N ASP A 21 0.98 8.29 4.60
CA ASP A 21 2.04 8.89 5.43
C ASP A 21 3.29 9.19 4.57
N ALA A 22 3.58 8.37 3.57
CA ALA A 22 4.61 8.67 2.57
C ALA A 22 4.25 9.88 1.71
N ALA A 23 3.00 9.97 1.25
CA ALA A 23 2.52 11.12 0.49
C ALA A 23 2.64 12.42 1.30
N TRP A 24 2.27 12.39 2.58
CA TRP A 24 2.43 13.52 3.48
C TRP A 24 3.89 13.93 3.68
N GLN A 25 4.80 12.96 3.89
CA GLN A 25 6.25 13.23 3.99
C GLN A 25 6.80 13.94 2.75
N LEU A 26 6.23 13.66 1.58
CA LEU A 26 6.59 14.27 0.31
C LEU A 26 5.83 15.57 0.00
N ARG A 27 4.89 15.99 0.87
CA ARG A 27 3.95 17.10 0.64
C ARG A 27 3.06 16.92 -0.60
N SER A 28 2.78 15.67 -0.96
CA SER A 28 1.95 15.28 -2.10
C SER A 28 0.65 14.59 -1.65
N GLU A 29 0.24 14.72 -0.39
CA GLU A 29 -1.00 14.15 0.17
C GLU A 29 -2.28 14.66 -0.52
N HIS A 30 -2.19 15.77 -1.24
CA HIS A 30 -3.25 16.32 -2.07
C HIS A 30 -3.27 15.75 -3.50
N GLU A 31 -2.23 15.01 -3.89
CA GLU A 31 -2.03 14.45 -5.23
C GLU A 31 -2.11 12.92 -5.24
N VAL A 32 -1.54 12.25 -4.22
CA VAL A 32 -1.38 10.79 -4.13
C VAL A 32 -1.59 10.27 -2.70
N GLY A 33 -1.52 8.95 -2.51
CA GLY A 33 -1.53 8.29 -1.19
C GLY A 33 -2.89 7.86 -0.68
N SER A 34 -3.98 8.19 -1.38
CA SER A 34 -5.34 7.66 -1.13
C SER A 34 -6.16 7.59 -2.41
N VAL A 35 -7.19 6.75 -2.40
CA VAL A 35 -8.14 6.62 -3.53
C VAL A 35 -9.32 7.57 -3.29
N GLU A 36 -9.18 8.81 -3.75
CA GLU A 36 -10.17 9.88 -3.61
C GLU A 36 -10.32 10.65 -4.93
N VAL A 37 -11.51 11.23 -5.16
CA VAL A 37 -11.76 12.05 -6.35
C VAL A 37 -10.85 13.27 -6.36
N GLY A 38 -10.19 13.51 -7.50
CA GLY A 38 -9.27 14.63 -7.69
C GLY A 38 -7.78 14.28 -7.54
N LYS A 39 -7.47 13.10 -6.98
CA LYS A 39 -6.09 12.58 -6.88
C LYS A 39 -5.68 11.80 -8.13
N GLN A 40 -4.39 11.57 -8.29
CA GLN A 40 -3.88 10.69 -9.34
C GLN A 40 -4.39 9.26 -9.12
N ALA A 41 -4.81 8.61 -10.20
CA ALA A 41 -5.30 7.24 -10.17
C ALA A 41 -4.12 6.24 -10.19
N ASP A 42 -3.36 6.26 -9.09
CA ASP A 42 -2.19 5.42 -8.84
C ASP A 42 -2.56 4.39 -7.77
N PHE A 43 -2.77 3.15 -8.18
CA PHE A 43 -3.17 2.07 -7.28
C PHE A 43 -2.84 0.69 -7.85
N VAL A 44 -2.87 -0.31 -6.97
CA VAL A 44 -2.73 -1.72 -7.34
C VAL A 44 -4.00 -2.48 -6.98
N VAL A 45 -4.29 -3.52 -7.74
CA VAL A 45 -5.31 -4.53 -7.41
C VAL A 45 -4.58 -5.76 -6.93
N LEU A 46 -4.86 -6.18 -5.69
CA LEU A 46 -4.24 -7.32 -5.06
C LEU A 46 -5.15 -8.55 -5.12
N SER A 47 -4.54 -9.74 -5.14
CA SER A 47 -5.26 -11.03 -5.13
C SER A 47 -5.94 -11.33 -3.80
N ALA A 48 -5.47 -10.72 -2.70
CA ALA A 48 -6.04 -10.80 -1.37
C ALA A 48 -5.89 -9.47 -0.63
N ASP A 49 -6.71 -9.25 0.41
CA ASP A 49 -6.56 -8.11 1.32
C ASP A 49 -5.44 -8.44 2.34
N PRO A 50 -4.36 -7.64 2.41
CA PRO A 50 -3.29 -7.84 3.40
C PRO A 50 -3.76 -7.86 4.86
N ARG A 51 -4.96 -7.33 5.14
CA ARG A 51 -5.59 -7.34 6.47
C ARG A 51 -6.27 -8.67 6.83
N ALA A 52 -6.51 -9.52 5.84
CA ALA A 52 -7.30 -10.74 5.97
C ALA A 52 -6.47 -12.02 5.84
N VAL A 53 -5.14 -11.90 5.80
CA VAL A 53 -4.19 -13.03 5.73
C VAL A 53 -3.23 -12.96 6.92
N GLU A 54 -2.51 -14.05 7.18
CA GLU A 54 -1.45 -14.01 8.19
C GLU A 54 -0.30 -13.10 7.70
N PRO A 55 0.37 -12.34 8.59
CA PRO A 55 1.44 -11.43 8.19
C PRO A 55 2.57 -12.09 7.37
N GLU A 56 2.85 -13.37 7.65
CA GLU A 56 3.83 -14.17 6.93
C GLU A 56 3.44 -14.47 5.48
N GLU A 57 2.15 -14.43 5.15
CA GLU A 57 1.59 -14.72 3.81
C GLU A 57 1.45 -13.46 2.95
N ILE A 58 1.61 -12.26 3.52
CA ILE A 58 1.47 -10.99 2.78
C ILE A 58 2.41 -10.92 1.57
N GLY A 59 3.60 -11.51 1.68
CA GLY A 59 4.59 -11.54 0.58
C GLY A 59 4.15 -12.39 -0.62
N ASP A 60 3.20 -13.29 -0.44
CA ASP A 60 2.65 -14.16 -1.49
C ASP A 60 1.43 -13.55 -2.20
N ILE A 61 0.95 -12.39 -1.73
CA ILE A 61 -0.17 -11.69 -2.37
C ILE A 61 0.26 -11.17 -3.75
N GLU A 62 -0.32 -11.77 -4.80
CA GLU A 62 -0.08 -11.34 -6.17
C GLU A 62 -0.67 -9.94 -6.45
N VAL A 63 0.10 -9.12 -7.16
CA VAL A 63 -0.41 -7.89 -7.78
C VAL A 63 -1.07 -8.26 -9.11
N LEU A 64 -2.40 -8.26 -9.13
CA LEU A 64 -3.19 -8.62 -10.31
C LEU A 64 -3.13 -7.55 -11.41
N ARG A 65 -3.10 -6.28 -11.01
CA ARG A 65 -3.00 -5.11 -11.89
C ARG A 65 -2.31 -3.97 -11.15
N THR A 66 -1.58 -3.16 -11.92
CA THR A 66 -1.03 -1.89 -11.47
C THR A 66 -1.55 -0.80 -12.38
N TYR A 67 -2.01 0.30 -11.80
CA TYR A 67 -2.45 1.50 -12.51
C TYR A 67 -1.55 2.67 -12.16
N LEU A 68 -1.10 3.38 -13.18
CA LEU A 68 -0.34 4.63 -13.07
C LEU A 68 -1.05 5.70 -13.90
N SER A 69 -1.39 6.82 -13.27
CA SER A 69 -2.16 7.92 -13.84
C SER A 69 -3.43 7.44 -14.57
N GLY A 70 -4.10 6.45 -13.98
CA GLY A 70 -5.34 5.86 -14.52
C GLY A 70 -5.15 4.89 -15.68
N ARG A 71 -3.91 4.52 -16.03
CA ARG A 71 -3.61 3.56 -17.10
C ARG A 71 -3.00 2.28 -16.54
N PRO A 72 -3.43 1.09 -16.98
CA PRO A 72 -2.80 -0.15 -16.58
C PRO A 72 -1.35 -0.20 -17.10
N THR A 73 -0.41 -0.58 -16.24
CA THR A 73 0.97 -0.87 -16.66
C THR A 73 1.06 -2.31 -17.17
N SER A 74 1.91 -2.54 -18.17
CA SER A 74 2.15 -3.86 -18.79
C SER A 74 2.90 -4.82 -17.88
#